data_AF-A0A935EYG1-F1
#
_entry.id   AF-A0A935EYG1-F1
#
_cell.length_a   1.000
_cell.length_b   1.000
_cell.length_c   1.000
_cell.angle_alpha   90.00
_cell.angle_beta   90.00
_cell.angle_gamma   90.00
#
_symmetry.space_group_name_H-M   'P 1'
#
loop_
_entity.id
_entity.type
_entity.pdbx_description
1 polymer ?
#
loop_
_entity_poly.entity_id
_entity_poly.type
_entity_poly.pdbx_seq_one_letter_code
_entity_poly.pdbx_strand_id
1 'polypeptide(L)'
;MKLEFVEAINFRNLSGSIELAPGLNVIYGANAQGKSSWLEAIYLLATTKSFRTAYPREVIRHNENEAILRARIKRGNLDKEIQLLIGATTKQTFVNGKREAVTRYLGILDAIAFTADEMEIVRGSPDARRKFLDRGIFGIHPSYLGTLNEYNRVLKQKNALLREASEAENKFKYQDLIEPWNDQLISLGTEIHLARLDYVEKLNEELKPELFQAEQITVRYKSSLEGKGDLGDYGNLLAERLKLRFDNELAAGYSLLGPHRDDLEIHCDGHEISKFGSSGQQRSALLILDLAQMSVYHHNFEEYPIFLIDDLDAELDRTRIEILLNYLGDNVQTIVSTSKRSIADRYRRRARTLFVQSGQVVEDLDIVQEKVELTAGAETTELTDPANEGGALDEAENESGNDKHRAPF
;
A
#
# COMPACT_ATOMS: atom_id res chain seq x y z
N MET A 1 6.50 6.04 12.96
CA MET A 1 6.04 4.66 13.23
C MET A 1 6.96 3.68 12.51
N LYS A 2 7.24 2.51 13.09
CA LYS A 2 8.15 1.49 12.52
C LYS A 2 7.59 0.09 12.75
N LEU A 3 7.50 -0.72 11.70
CA LEU A 3 7.19 -2.14 11.75
C LEU A 3 8.49 -2.93 11.87
N GLU A 4 8.73 -3.59 13.01
CA GLU A 4 10.02 -4.26 13.25
C GLU A 4 9.97 -5.74 12.88
N PHE A 5 8.80 -6.37 13.01
CA PHE A 5 8.63 -7.81 12.88
C PHE A 5 7.24 -8.15 12.36
N VAL A 6 7.16 -9.18 11.52
CA VAL A 6 5.91 -9.77 11.04
C VAL A 6 6.00 -11.29 11.07
N GLU A 7 5.00 -11.97 11.59
CA GLU A 7 4.86 -13.43 11.57
C GLU A 7 3.59 -13.82 10.81
N ALA A 8 3.68 -14.90 10.04
CA ALA A 8 2.57 -15.47 9.31
C ALA A 8 2.48 -16.99 9.54
N ILE A 9 1.30 -17.44 9.98
CA ILE A 9 0.96 -18.84 10.17
C ILE A 9 -0.26 -19.13 9.31
N ASN A 10 -0.16 -20.11 8.41
CA ASN A 10 -1.25 -20.54 7.53
C ASN A 10 -1.87 -19.41 6.66
N PHE A 11 -1.16 -18.30 6.46
CA PHE A 11 -1.59 -17.23 5.55
C PHE A 11 -1.02 -17.48 4.15
N ARG A 12 -1.89 -17.70 3.16
CA ARG A 12 -1.52 -18.11 1.79
C ARG A 12 -0.47 -19.24 1.83
N ASN A 13 0.66 -19.04 1.13
CA ASN A 13 1.80 -19.93 1.14
C ASN A 13 2.84 -19.57 2.20
N LEU A 14 2.62 -18.55 3.02
CA LEU A 14 3.62 -18.07 3.98
C LEU A 14 3.78 -18.98 5.18
N SER A 15 5.00 -18.98 5.73
CA SER A 15 5.31 -19.56 7.03
C SER A 15 6.50 -18.86 7.66
N GLY A 16 6.50 -18.75 8.99
CA GLY A 16 7.58 -18.14 9.75
C GLY A 16 7.43 -16.64 9.88
N SER A 17 8.57 -15.96 9.98
CA SER A 17 8.61 -14.53 10.31
C SER A 17 9.69 -13.78 9.55
N ILE A 18 9.49 -12.47 9.45
CA ILE A 18 10.47 -11.53 8.90
C ILE A 18 10.74 -10.41 9.89
N GLU A 19 12.00 -9.97 9.92
CA GLU A 19 12.41 -8.75 10.61
C GLU A 19 12.71 -7.67 9.58
N LEU A 20 12.26 -6.46 9.87
CA LEU A 20 12.31 -5.33 8.96
C LEU A 20 13.20 -4.23 9.53
N ALA A 21 13.98 -3.61 8.66
CA ALA A 21 14.75 -2.41 8.95
C ALA A 21 13.84 -1.17 8.88
N PRO A 22 14.19 -0.08 9.59
CA PRO A 22 13.39 1.14 9.63
C PRO A 22 13.31 1.91 8.30
N GLY A 23 14.21 1.66 7.35
CA GLY A 23 14.23 2.29 6.03
C GLY A 23 13.75 1.33 4.93
N LEU A 24 14.54 1.17 3.88
CA LEU A 24 14.22 0.31 2.75
C LEU A 24 14.40 -1.18 3.07
N ASN A 25 13.38 -1.97 2.72
CA ASN A 25 13.36 -3.43 2.79
C ASN A 25 13.03 -4.00 1.41
N VAL A 26 13.89 -4.87 0.87
CA VAL A 26 13.73 -5.47 -0.45
C VAL A 26 13.47 -6.97 -0.29
N ILE A 27 12.24 -7.38 -0.56
CA ILE A 27 11.82 -8.79 -0.58
C ILE A 27 11.97 -9.31 -2.01
N TYR A 28 12.86 -10.27 -2.23
CA TYR A 28 13.17 -10.76 -3.58
C TYR A 28 13.20 -12.29 -3.67
N GLY A 29 13.08 -12.80 -4.88
CA GLY A 29 12.98 -14.23 -5.17
C GLY A 29 12.15 -14.49 -6.43
N ALA A 30 12.10 -15.73 -6.89
CA ALA A 30 11.36 -16.08 -8.09
C ALA A 30 9.85 -15.76 -7.98
N ASN A 31 9.15 -15.73 -9.11
CA ASN A 31 7.70 -15.55 -9.13
C ASN A 31 7.00 -16.67 -8.35
N ALA A 32 5.82 -16.36 -7.81
CA ALA A 32 5.00 -17.27 -6.99
C ALA A 32 5.65 -17.79 -5.69
N GLN A 33 6.79 -17.23 -5.25
CA GLN A 33 7.45 -17.65 -4.00
C GLN A 33 6.84 -17.03 -2.73
N GLY A 34 5.89 -16.10 -2.83
CA GLY A 34 5.21 -15.49 -1.67
C GLY A 34 5.67 -14.09 -1.27
N LYS A 35 6.53 -13.43 -2.08
CA LYS A 35 6.93 -12.02 -1.83
C LYS A 35 5.72 -11.10 -1.69
N SER A 36 4.84 -11.19 -2.66
CA SER A 36 3.61 -10.41 -2.76
C SER A 36 2.62 -10.82 -1.65
N SER A 37 2.69 -12.05 -1.13
CA SER A 37 1.92 -12.48 0.04
C SER A 37 2.41 -11.80 1.33
N TRP A 38 3.71 -11.56 1.49
CA TRP A 38 4.24 -10.82 2.65
C TRP A 38 3.75 -9.37 2.69
N LEU A 39 3.75 -8.68 1.55
CA LEU A 39 3.19 -7.32 1.46
C LEU A 39 1.69 -7.32 1.78
N GLU A 40 0.95 -8.31 1.29
CA GLU A 40 -0.47 -8.46 1.61
C GLU A 40 -0.71 -8.73 3.09
N ALA A 41 0.12 -9.54 3.74
CA ALA A 41 0.04 -9.79 5.18
C ALA A 41 0.21 -8.49 5.98
N ILE A 42 1.20 -7.66 5.61
CA ILE A 42 1.45 -6.36 6.25
C ILE A 42 0.27 -5.41 6.04
N TYR A 43 -0.21 -5.30 4.80
CA TYR A 43 -1.36 -4.46 4.48
C TYR A 43 -2.63 -4.91 5.23
N LEU A 44 -2.83 -6.22 5.36
CA LEU A 44 -3.98 -6.81 6.05
C LEU A 44 -3.88 -6.64 7.58
N LEU A 45 -2.68 -6.65 8.14
CA LEU A 45 -2.42 -6.27 9.53
C LEU A 45 -2.74 -4.79 9.77
N ALA A 46 -2.44 -3.89 8.83
CA ALA A 46 -2.71 -2.45 8.95
C ALA A 46 -4.21 -2.12 8.79
N THR A 47 -4.86 -2.73 7.80
CA THR A 47 -6.19 -2.28 7.34
C THR A 47 -7.32 -3.27 7.65
N THR A 48 -7.00 -4.48 8.13
CA THR A 48 -7.91 -5.64 8.23
C THR A 48 -8.49 -6.13 6.90
N LYS A 49 -8.03 -5.59 5.77
CA LYS A 49 -8.50 -5.89 4.41
C LYS A 49 -7.33 -6.33 3.53
N SER A 50 -7.60 -7.20 2.57
CA SER A 50 -6.62 -7.55 1.55
C SER A 50 -6.79 -6.59 0.37
N PHE A 51 -5.69 -6.21 -0.26
CA PHE A 51 -5.73 -5.49 -1.54
C PHE A 51 -6.06 -6.42 -2.72
N ARG A 52 -5.97 -7.75 -2.56
CA ARG A 52 -6.26 -8.73 -3.62
C ARG A 52 -7.67 -9.31 -3.58
N THR A 53 -8.23 -9.49 -2.39
CA THR A 53 -9.49 -10.21 -2.22
C THR A 53 -10.37 -9.66 -1.10
N ALA A 54 -11.68 -9.68 -1.32
CA ALA A 54 -12.67 -9.40 -0.29
C ALA A 54 -12.98 -10.60 0.60
N TYR A 55 -12.60 -11.82 0.21
CA TYR A 55 -13.02 -13.06 0.86
C TYR A 55 -11.96 -13.57 1.85
N PRO A 56 -12.24 -13.59 3.17
CA PRO A 56 -11.27 -14.02 4.18
C PRO A 56 -10.76 -15.45 3.97
N ARG A 57 -11.59 -16.37 3.45
CA ARG A 57 -11.19 -17.74 3.16
C ARG A 57 -10.05 -17.85 2.15
N GLU A 58 -9.95 -16.92 1.20
CA GLU A 58 -8.96 -16.97 0.12
C GLU A 58 -7.54 -16.61 0.57
N VAL A 59 -7.39 -15.98 1.74
CA VAL A 59 -6.07 -15.72 2.32
C VAL A 59 -5.60 -16.83 3.26
N ILE A 60 -6.45 -17.82 3.56
CA ILE A 60 -6.11 -18.97 4.41
C ILE A 60 -5.47 -20.04 3.53
N ARG A 61 -4.38 -20.66 4.02
CA ARG A 61 -3.69 -21.77 3.37
C ARG A 61 -4.68 -22.90 3.06
N HIS A 62 -4.50 -23.55 1.91
CA HIS A 62 -5.33 -24.70 1.55
C HIS A 62 -5.29 -25.78 2.64
N ASN A 63 -6.44 -26.39 2.90
CA ASN A 63 -6.67 -27.40 3.95
C ASN A 63 -6.53 -26.89 5.39
N GLU A 64 -6.35 -25.59 5.60
CA GLU A 64 -6.38 -24.98 6.93
C GLU A 64 -7.73 -24.28 7.18
N ASN A 65 -8.09 -24.15 8.45
CA ASN A 65 -9.33 -23.50 8.87
C ASN A 65 -9.14 -22.04 9.24
N GLU A 66 -7.94 -21.68 9.69
CA GLU A 66 -7.60 -20.35 10.18
C GLU A 66 -6.17 -19.96 9.78
N ALA A 67 -5.94 -18.66 9.70
CA ALA A 67 -4.62 -18.06 9.53
C ALA A 67 -4.36 -17.03 10.63
N ILE A 68 -3.10 -16.89 11.03
CA ILE A 68 -2.67 -15.91 12.03
C ILE A 68 -1.60 -15.02 11.43
N LEU A 69 -1.80 -13.72 11.57
CA LEU A 69 -0.76 -12.72 11.30
C LEU A 69 -0.44 -11.99 12.60
N ARG A 70 0.84 -11.74 12.86
CA ARG A 70 1.30 -10.91 13.99
C ARG A 70 2.29 -9.87 13.53
N ALA A 71 2.33 -8.75 14.23
CA ALA A 71 3.34 -7.73 14.03
C ALA A 71 3.77 -7.07 15.33
N ARG A 72 5.04 -6.66 15.40
CA ARG A 72 5.55 -5.74 16.43
C ARG A 72 5.83 -4.39 15.80
N ILE A 73 5.27 -3.35 16.40
CA ILE A 73 5.32 -1.98 15.92
C ILE A 73 5.89 -1.10 17.02
N LYS A 74 6.78 -0.21 16.62
CA LYS A 74 7.34 0.84 17.45
C LYS A 74 6.87 2.21 16.99
N ARG A 75 6.20 2.97 17.87
CA ARG A 75 5.73 4.34 17.61
C ARG A 75 6.18 5.23 18.76
N GLY A 76 7.17 6.09 18.51
CA GLY A 76 7.88 6.80 19.57
C GLY A 76 8.56 5.82 20.53
N ASN A 77 8.22 5.92 21.83
CA ASN A 77 8.73 5.03 22.89
C ASN A 77 7.79 3.85 23.21
N LEU A 78 6.72 3.67 22.44
CA LEU A 78 5.73 2.63 22.68
C LEU A 78 5.92 1.48 21.70
N ASP A 79 6.10 0.29 22.25
CA ASP A 79 6.05 -0.97 21.52
C ASP A 79 4.64 -1.56 21.64
N LYS A 80 4.07 -1.96 20.51
CA LYS A 80 2.78 -2.65 20.44
C LYS A 80 2.92 -3.93 19.66
N GLU A 81 2.25 -4.98 20.13
CA GLU A 81 2.02 -6.19 19.38
C GLU A 81 0.58 -6.21 18.89
N ILE A 82 0.38 -6.41 17.59
CA ILE A 82 -0.94 -6.61 17.02
C ILE A 82 -1.02 -7.99 16.39
N GLN A 83 -2.19 -8.62 16.49
CA GLN A 83 -2.47 -9.90 15.86
C GLN A 83 -3.84 -9.87 15.19
N LEU A 84 -3.91 -10.50 14.01
CA LEU A 84 -5.15 -10.78 13.33
C LEU A 84 -5.32 -12.30 13.18
N LEU A 85 -6.40 -12.82 13.76
CA LEU A 85 -6.87 -14.19 13.55
C LEU A 85 -7.94 -14.17 12.45
N ILE A 86 -7.73 -14.94 11.39
CA ILE A 86 -8.56 -14.95 10.19
C ILE A 86 -9.21 -16.32 10.06
N GLY A 87 -10.52 -16.39 10.21
CA GLY A 87 -11.33 -17.56 9.88
C GLY A 87 -12.00 -17.41 8.51
N ALA A 88 -12.72 -18.46 8.08
CA ALA A 88 -13.36 -18.49 6.76
C ALA A 88 -14.31 -17.30 6.50
N THR A 89 -15.01 -16.84 7.54
CA THR A 89 -16.02 -15.76 7.46
C THR A 89 -15.81 -14.66 8.50
N THR A 90 -14.85 -14.81 9.41
CA THR A 90 -14.64 -13.89 10.52
C THR A 90 -13.19 -13.44 10.62
N LYS A 91 -12.98 -12.28 11.22
CA LYS A 91 -11.66 -11.76 11.59
C LYS A 91 -11.73 -11.31 13.04
N GLN A 92 -10.70 -11.62 13.81
CA GLN A 92 -10.58 -11.19 15.20
C GLN A 92 -9.27 -10.45 15.40
N THR A 93 -9.36 -9.28 16.02
CA THR A 93 -8.26 -8.35 16.27
C THR A 93 -7.79 -8.44 17.71
N PHE A 94 -6.47 -8.47 17.90
CA PHE A 94 -5.85 -8.49 19.22
C PHE A 94 -4.75 -7.43 19.31
N VAL A 95 -4.61 -6.83 20.48
CA VAL A 95 -3.55 -5.87 20.82
C VAL A 95 -2.93 -6.32 22.13
N ASN A 96 -1.61 -6.52 22.15
CA ASN A 96 -0.84 -7.03 23.28
C ASN A 96 -1.48 -8.30 23.90
N GLY A 97 -1.85 -9.25 23.03
CA GLY A 97 -2.48 -10.52 23.42
C GLY A 97 -3.95 -10.46 23.82
N LYS A 98 -4.55 -9.27 23.96
CA LYS A 98 -5.95 -9.10 24.34
C LYS A 98 -6.83 -8.83 23.12
N ARG A 99 -7.98 -9.51 23.04
CA ARG A 99 -8.99 -9.26 22.00
C ARG A 99 -9.55 -7.85 22.15
N GLU A 100 -9.50 -7.07 21.08
CA GLU A 100 -9.97 -5.68 21.04
C GLU A 100 -10.90 -5.45 19.85
N ALA A 101 -11.76 -4.44 19.92
CA ALA A 101 -12.60 -4.04 18.81
C ALA A 101 -11.75 -3.47 17.65
N VAL A 102 -12.23 -3.63 16.42
CA VAL A 102 -11.53 -3.14 15.21
C VAL A 102 -11.18 -1.65 15.31
N THR A 103 -12.07 -0.84 15.90
CA THR A 103 -11.85 0.61 16.09
C THR A 103 -10.69 0.95 17.03
N ARG A 104 -10.29 0.04 17.93
CA ARG A 104 -9.11 0.19 18.80
C ARG A 104 -7.85 -0.42 18.21
N TYR A 105 -8.01 -1.29 17.22
CA TYR A 105 -6.93 -1.98 16.53
C TYR A 105 -6.37 -1.15 15.37
N LEU A 106 -7.25 -0.55 14.55
CA LEU A 106 -6.84 0.28 13.42
C LEU A 106 -6.13 1.57 13.91
N GLY A 107 -5.20 2.09 13.10
CA GLY A 107 -4.35 3.24 13.45
C GLY A 107 -3.15 2.89 14.34
N ILE A 108 -3.02 1.64 14.79
CA ILE A 108 -1.78 1.16 15.44
C ILE A 108 -0.67 0.96 14.39
N LEU A 109 -1.04 0.44 13.22
CA LEU A 109 -0.21 0.29 12.04
C LEU A 109 -0.97 0.87 10.86
N ASP A 110 -0.40 1.88 10.20
CA ASP A 110 -0.94 2.45 8.97
C ASP A 110 -0.02 2.10 7.80
N ALA A 111 -0.62 1.70 6.67
CA ALA A 111 0.11 1.34 5.47
C ALA A 111 -0.63 1.82 4.22
N ILE A 112 0.14 2.30 3.24
CA ILE A 112 -0.30 2.59 1.88
C ILE A 112 0.40 1.59 0.95
N ALA A 113 -0.33 1.09 -0.04
CA ALA A 113 0.17 0.06 -0.94
C ALA A 113 0.01 0.49 -2.40
N PHE A 114 1.12 0.44 -3.14
CA PHE A 114 1.16 0.58 -4.58
C PHE A 114 1.23 -0.83 -5.19
N THR A 115 0.13 -1.27 -5.79
CA THR A 115 -0.02 -2.63 -6.33
C THR A 115 -0.82 -2.60 -7.64
N ALA A 116 -0.74 -3.68 -8.41
CA ALA A 116 -1.56 -3.86 -9.60
C ALA A 116 -3.08 -3.81 -9.33
N ASP A 117 -3.53 -4.27 -8.16
CA ASP A 117 -4.95 -4.25 -7.76
C ASP A 117 -5.42 -2.83 -7.43
N GLU A 118 -4.56 -2.01 -6.80
CA GLU A 118 -4.89 -0.62 -6.47
C GLU A 118 -5.00 0.28 -7.71
N MET A 119 -4.60 -0.20 -8.89
CA MET A 119 -4.87 0.50 -10.17
C MET A 119 -6.36 0.73 -10.43
N GLU A 120 -7.25 -0.04 -9.80
CA GLU A 120 -8.70 0.19 -9.86
C GLU A 120 -9.11 1.56 -9.29
N ILE A 121 -8.29 2.21 -8.48
CA ILE A 121 -8.51 3.59 -8.05
C ILE A 121 -8.51 4.53 -9.27
N VAL A 122 -7.62 4.30 -10.23
CA VAL A 122 -7.44 5.19 -11.38
C VAL A 122 -8.36 4.82 -12.54
N ARG A 123 -8.43 3.53 -12.90
CA ARG A 123 -9.16 3.06 -14.09
C ARG A 123 -10.53 2.42 -13.78
N GLY A 124 -10.78 2.10 -12.52
CA GLY A 124 -11.90 1.27 -12.10
C GLY A 124 -13.17 2.06 -11.79
N SER A 125 -14.00 1.46 -10.95
CA SER A 125 -15.31 2.00 -10.59
C SER A 125 -15.23 3.14 -9.56
N PRO A 126 -16.27 3.98 -9.46
CA PRO A 126 -16.40 4.99 -8.40
C PRO A 126 -16.26 4.42 -6.98
N ASP A 127 -16.55 3.13 -6.78
CA ASP A 127 -16.42 2.48 -5.48
C ASP A 127 -14.96 2.36 -5.02
N ALA A 128 -14.04 2.03 -5.93
CA ALA A 128 -12.61 1.98 -5.64
C ALA A 128 -12.08 3.36 -5.21
N ARG A 129 -12.52 4.41 -5.92
CA ARG A 129 -12.17 5.81 -5.63
C ARG A 129 -12.72 6.32 -4.31
N ARG A 130 -13.99 6.02 -3.99
CA ARG A 130 -14.56 6.34 -2.67
C ARG A 130 -13.82 5.61 -1.56
N LYS A 131 -13.46 4.33 -1.74
CA LYS A 131 -12.66 3.58 -0.77
C LYS A 131 -11.27 4.18 -0.56
N PHE A 132 -10.62 4.67 -1.62
CA PHE A 132 -9.34 5.39 -1.54
C PHE A 132 -9.47 6.67 -0.71
N LEU A 133 -10.51 7.48 -0.96
CA LEU A 133 -10.78 8.69 -0.15
C LEU A 133 -11.09 8.33 1.30
N ASP A 134 -12.01 7.40 1.53
CA ASP A 134 -12.46 7.00 2.86
C ASP A 134 -11.31 6.42 3.70
N ARG A 135 -10.39 5.66 3.08
CA ARG A 135 -9.16 5.16 3.72
C ARG A 135 -8.23 6.31 4.11
N GLY A 136 -8.04 7.27 3.21
CA GLY A 136 -7.21 8.45 3.44
C GLY A 136 -7.73 9.31 4.60
N ILE A 137 -9.03 9.64 4.57
CA ILE A 137 -9.70 10.39 5.64
C ILE A 137 -9.60 9.64 6.96
N PHE A 138 -9.87 8.33 6.97
CA PHE A 138 -9.74 7.52 8.17
C PHE A 138 -8.33 7.57 8.76
N GLY A 139 -7.30 7.56 7.91
CA GLY A 139 -5.90 7.64 8.32
C GLY A 139 -5.60 8.87 9.17
N ILE A 140 -6.14 10.04 8.81
CA ILE A 140 -5.93 11.30 9.56
C ILE A 140 -7.02 11.61 10.59
N HIS A 141 -8.22 11.05 10.43
CA HIS A 141 -9.38 11.30 11.28
C HIS A 141 -10.11 9.98 11.62
N PRO A 142 -9.65 9.24 12.64
CA PRO A 142 -10.18 7.90 12.94
C PRO A 142 -11.68 7.84 13.26
N SER A 143 -12.27 8.90 13.83
CA SER A 143 -13.72 8.99 14.12
C SER A 143 -14.59 8.90 12.87
N TYR A 144 -14.06 9.26 11.70
CA TYR A 144 -14.75 9.16 10.41
C TYR A 144 -15.28 7.74 10.12
N LEU A 145 -14.57 6.70 10.58
CA LEU A 145 -15.01 5.32 10.40
C LEU A 145 -16.34 5.04 11.10
N GLY A 146 -16.61 5.69 12.24
CA GLY A 146 -17.88 5.61 12.94
C GLY A 146 -19.02 6.17 12.10
N THR A 147 -18.85 7.40 11.60
CA THR A 147 -19.81 8.08 10.70
C THR A 147 -20.07 7.23 9.44
N LEU A 148 -19.03 6.71 8.80
CA LEU A 148 -19.18 5.90 7.58
C LEU A 148 -19.89 4.57 7.83
N ASN A 149 -19.59 3.88 8.94
CA ASN A 149 -20.27 2.64 9.30
C ASN A 149 -21.74 2.87 9.60
N GLU A 150 -22.05 3.95 10.33
CA GLU A 150 -23.41 4.32 10.67
C GLU A 150 -24.20 4.74 9.43
N TYR A 151 -23.59 5.52 8.53
CA TYR A 151 -24.19 5.87 7.24
C TYR A 151 -24.54 4.63 6.43
N ASN A 152 -23.63 3.67 6.32
CA ASN A 152 -23.87 2.41 5.61
C ASN A 152 -24.96 1.56 6.27
N ARG A 153 -25.05 1.57 7.61
CA ARG A 153 -26.13 0.92 8.36
C ARG A 153 -27.49 1.55 8.03
N VAL A 154 -27.60 2.87 8.14
CA VAL A 154 -28.80 3.66 7.80
C VAL A 154 -29.21 3.41 6.36
N LEU A 155 -28.27 3.48 5.41
CA LEU A 155 -28.52 3.23 4.00
C LEU A 155 -29.05 1.81 3.76
N LYS A 156 -28.49 0.80 4.44
CA LYS A 156 -28.96 -0.59 4.34
C LYS A 156 -30.39 -0.75 4.87
N GLN A 157 -30.72 -0.12 6.00
CA GLN A 157 -32.09 -0.17 6.56
C GLN A 157 -33.09 0.55 5.66
N LYS A 158 -32.77 1.75 5.19
CA LYS A 158 -33.57 2.49 4.21
C LYS A 158 -33.80 1.66 2.94
N ASN A 159 -32.75 1.06 2.37
CA ASN A 159 -32.87 0.26 1.15
C ASN A 159 -33.70 -1.02 1.35
N ALA A 160 -33.72 -1.61 2.55
CA ALA A 160 -34.61 -2.74 2.84
C ALA A 160 -36.09 -2.30 2.78
N LEU A 161 -36.43 -1.17 3.41
CA LEU A 161 -37.78 -0.61 3.37
C LEU A 161 -38.18 -0.18 1.95
N LEU A 162 -37.27 0.44 1.20
CA LEU A 162 -37.55 0.81 -0.19
C LEU A 162 -37.84 -0.41 -1.07
N ARG A 163 -37.11 -1.52 -0.86
CA ARG A 163 -37.36 -2.78 -1.59
C ARG A 163 -38.75 -3.32 -1.29
N GLU A 164 -39.12 -3.41 -0.01
CA GLU A 164 -40.47 -3.82 0.39
C GLU A 164 -41.55 -2.90 -0.19
N ALA A 165 -41.30 -1.58 -0.17
CA ALA A 165 -42.21 -0.60 -0.73
C ALA A 165 -42.35 -0.73 -2.26
N SER A 166 -41.29 -1.10 -2.97
CA SER A 166 -41.32 -1.25 -4.42
C SER A 166 -42.23 -2.38 -4.89
N GLU A 167 -42.40 -3.42 -4.06
CA GLU A 167 -43.22 -4.61 -4.29
C GLU A 167 -44.66 -4.45 -3.76
N ALA A 168 -44.94 -3.42 -2.97
CA ALA A 168 -46.24 -3.21 -2.34
C ALA A 168 -47.27 -2.54 -3.27
N GLU A 169 -48.54 -2.93 -3.14
CA GLU A 169 -49.67 -2.31 -3.87
C GLU A 169 -49.87 -0.84 -3.47
N ASN A 170 -49.75 -0.54 -2.17
CA ASN A 170 -49.77 0.82 -1.65
C ASN A 170 -48.38 1.21 -1.13
N LYS A 171 -47.61 1.94 -1.95
CA LYS A 171 -46.23 2.36 -1.63
C LYS A 171 -46.17 3.47 -0.58
N PHE A 172 -47.18 4.35 -0.54
CA PHE A 172 -47.19 5.52 0.35
C PHE A 172 -47.24 5.16 1.84
N LYS A 173 -47.69 3.95 2.20
CA LYS A 173 -47.65 3.47 3.59
C LYS A 173 -46.23 3.39 4.19
N TYR A 174 -45.20 3.38 3.34
CA TYR A 174 -43.81 3.33 3.77
C TYR A 174 -43.20 4.72 4.00
N GLN A 175 -43.89 5.81 3.68
CA GLN A 175 -43.36 7.17 3.81
C GLN A 175 -42.92 7.48 5.24
N ASP A 176 -43.82 7.32 6.21
CA ASP A 176 -43.54 7.57 7.62
C ASP A 176 -42.45 6.61 8.19
N LEU A 177 -42.25 5.45 7.54
CA LEU A 177 -41.19 4.51 7.91
C LEU A 177 -39.83 4.90 7.34
N ILE A 178 -39.80 5.57 6.18
CA ILE A 178 -38.57 5.95 5.47
C ILE A 178 -38.04 7.31 5.94
N GLU A 179 -38.93 8.25 6.28
CA GLU A 179 -38.56 9.63 6.63
C GLU A 179 -37.52 9.73 7.78
N PRO A 180 -37.63 8.97 8.89
CA PRO A 180 -36.61 9.01 9.96
C PRO A 180 -35.21 8.56 9.50
N TRP A 181 -35.14 7.71 8.47
CA TRP A 181 -33.86 7.31 7.87
C TRP A 181 -33.31 8.39 6.94
N ASN A 182 -34.18 9.17 6.29
CA ASN A 182 -33.74 10.32 5.51
C ASN A 182 -33.06 11.36 6.42
N ASP A 183 -33.63 11.66 7.58
CA ASP A 183 -33.05 12.61 8.54
C ASP A 183 -31.64 12.19 8.97
N GLN A 184 -31.46 10.90 9.32
CA GLN A 184 -30.13 10.36 9.67
C GLN A 184 -29.17 10.38 8.47
N LEU A 185 -29.65 10.04 7.26
CA LEU A 185 -28.84 10.05 6.04
C LEU A 185 -28.39 11.47 5.69
N ILE A 186 -29.22 12.48 5.91
CA ILE A 186 -28.88 13.89 5.69
C ILE A 186 -27.73 14.30 6.63
N SER A 187 -27.84 14.05 7.93
CA SER A 187 -26.80 14.41 8.90
C SER A 187 -25.47 13.73 8.58
N LEU A 188 -25.48 12.39 8.51
CA LEU A 188 -24.27 11.59 8.27
C LEU A 188 -23.70 11.83 6.87
N GLY A 189 -24.58 12.02 5.88
CA GLY A 189 -24.19 12.29 4.50
C GLY A 189 -23.50 13.64 4.34
N THR A 190 -23.94 14.64 5.10
CA THR A 190 -23.31 15.97 5.13
C THR A 190 -21.91 15.90 5.73
N GLU A 191 -21.74 15.21 6.86
CA GLU A 191 -20.42 15.00 7.46
C GLU A 191 -19.45 14.31 6.49
N ILE A 192 -19.91 13.25 5.79
CA ILE A 192 -19.10 12.54 4.81
C ILE A 192 -18.73 13.44 3.63
N HIS A 193 -19.70 14.21 3.12
CA HIS A 193 -19.47 15.13 2.00
C HIS A 193 -18.40 16.18 2.34
N LEU A 194 -18.52 16.82 3.50
CA LEU A 194 -17.56 17.83 3.95
C LEU A 194 -16.18 17.24 4.21
N ALA A 195 -16.09 16.07 4.84
CA ALA A 195 -14.81 15.40 5.07
C ALA A 195 -14.10 15.02 3.77
N ARG A 196 -14.85 14.60 2.74
CA ARG A 196 -14.29 14.27 1.43
C ARG A 196 -13.85 15.52 0.64
N LEU A 197 -14.60 16.62 0.73
CA LEU A 197 -14.19 17.90 0.15
C LEU A 197 -12.85 18.36 0.75
N ASP A 198 -12.78 18.48 2.08
CA ASP A 198 -11.58 18.89 2.81
C ASP A 198 -10.38 17.99 2.48
N TYR A 199 -10.58 16.67 2.44
CA TYR A 199 -9.50 15.75 2.11
C TYR A 199 -9.00 15.88 0.66
N VAL A 200 -9.89 16.14 -0.29
CA VAL A 200 -9.51 16.37 -1.70
C VAL A 200 -8.75 17.68 -1.88
N GLU A 201 -9.07 18.72 -1.11
CA GLU A 201 -8.27 19.96 -1.08
C GLU A 201 -6.85 19.69 -0.59
N LYS A 202 -6.71 19.02 0.57
CA LYS A 202 -5.41 18.59 1.11
C LYS A 202 -4.61 17.71 0.14
N LEU A 203 -5.28 16.81 -0.57
CA LEU A 203 -4.62 16.00 -1.59
C LEU A 203 -4.03 16.88 -2.69
N ASN A 204 -4.79 17.82 -3.24
CA ASN A 204 -4.32 18.69 -4.31
C ASN A 204 -3.12 19.55 -3.89
N GLU A 205 -3.05 19.99 -2.63
CA GLU A 205 -1.91 20.73 -2.09
C GLU A 205 -0.62 19.88 -2.07
N GLU A 206 -0.76 18.57 -1.91
CA GLU A 206 0.36 17.63 -1.79
C GLU A 206 0.72 16.89 -3.10
N LEU A 207 0.00 17.12 -4.19
CA LEU A 207 0.32 16.52 -5.48
C LEU A 207 1.65 17.08 -6.01
N LYS A 208 2.60 16.19 -6.30
CA LYS A 208 3.92 16.52 -6.85
C LYS A 208 4.15 15.85 -8.22
N PRO A 209 3.40 16.24 -9.28
CA PRO A 209 3.48 15.59 -10.60
C PRO A 209 4.88 15.70 -11.24
N GLU A 210 5.59 16.78 -10.93
CA GLU A 210 6.98 17.07 -11.33
C GLU A 210 7.94 15.88 -11.03
N LEU A 211 7.67 15.10 -9.97
CA LEU A 211 8.54 14.03 -9.50
C LEU A 211 8.82 12.98 -10.60
N PHE A 212 7.82 12.64 -11.41
CA PHE A 212 7.96 11.63 -12.46
C PHE A 212 7.95 12.22 -13.87
N GLN A 213 8.19 13.53 -13.99
CA GLN A 213 7.96 14.29 -15.22
C GLN A 213 6.54 14.01 -15.75
N ALA A 214 5.59 13.81 -14.83
CA ALA A 214 4.22 13.54 -15.18
C ALA A 214 3.54 14.86 -15.54
N GLU A 215 2.63 14.75 -16.50
CA GLU A 215 1.59 15.74 -16.78
C GLU A 215 0.86 16.17 -15.50
N GLN A 216 0.25 17.36 -15.50
CA GLN A 216 -0.37 17.91 -14.30
C GLN A 216 -1.51 17.01 -13.82
N ILE A 217 -1.28 16.32 -12.71
CA ILE A 217 -2.30 15.54 -12.03
C ILE A 217 -3.09 16.47 -11.11
N THR A 218 -4.42 16.40 -11.20
CA THR A 218 -5.34 17.07 -10.27
C THR A 218 -6.46 16.11 -9.90
N VAL A 219 -7.05 16.32 -8.72
CA VAL A 219 -8.20 15.55 -8.27
C VAL A 219 -9.36 16.45 -7.91
N ARG A 220 -10.58 15.97 -8.16
CA ARG A 220 -11.80 16.73 -7.90
C ARG A 220 -12.86 15.83 -7.29
N TYR A 221 -13.45 16.27 -6.18
CA TYR A 221 -14.59 15.60 -5.61
C TYR A 221 -15.85 15.97 -6.40
N LYS A 222 -16.53 14.96 -6.94
CA LYS A 222 -17.76 15.11 -7.71
C LYS A 222 -18.95 14.62 -6.91
N SER A 223 -19.73 15.56 -6.41
CA SER A 223 -20.97 15.21 -5.75
C SER A 223 -22.04 14.79 -6.75
N SER A 224 -22.82 13.77 -6.39
CA SER A 224 -24.04 13.41 -7.08
C SER A 224 -25.10 14.51 -7.06
N LEU A 225 -24.95 15.55 -6.23
CA LEU A 225 -25.82 16.72 -6.18
C LEU A 225 -25.30 17.94 -6.98
N GLU A 226 -24.18 17.81 -7.70
CA GLU A 226 -23.67 18.90 -8.54
C GLU A 226 -24.69 19.31 -9.62
N GLY A 227 -24.85 20.63 -9.81
CA GLY A 227 -25.85 21.19 -10.72
C GLY A 227 -27.31 21.04 -10.24
N LYS A 228 -27.53 20.57 -9.00
CA LYS A 228 -28.85 20.39 -8.39
C LYS A 228 -29.16 21.44 -7.31
N GLY A 229 -28.34 22.45 -7.11
CA GLY A 229 -28.58 23.53 -6.16
C GLY A 229 -27.30 23.97 -5.47
N ASP A 230 -27.43 24.57 -4.30
CA ASP A 230 -26.30 25.08 -3.52
C ASP A 230 -25.59 23.95 -2.74
N LEU A 231 -24.36 23.62 -3.14
CA LEU A 231 -23.54 22.64 -2.45
C LEU A 231 -22.93 23.18 -1.14
N GLY A 232 -22.89 24.51 -0.95
CA GLY A 232 -22.45 25.12 0.30
C GLY A 232 -23.37 24.80 1.48
N ASP A 233 -24.65 24.52 1.19
CA ASP A 233 -25.64 24.02 2.15
C ASP A 233 -26.09 22.60 1.78
N TYR A 234 -25.11 21.69 1.72
CA TYR A 234 -25.30 20.32 1.26
C TYR A 234 -26.43 19.58 2.00
N GLY A 235 -26.57 19.79 3.31
CA GLY A 235 -27.59 19.12 4.13
C GLY A 235 -29.01 19.50 3.70
N ASN A 236 -29.28 20.80 3.55
CA ASN A 236 -30.59 21.27 3.09
C ASN A 236 -30.84 20.87 1.63
N LEU A 237 -29.82 20.95 0.77
CA LEU A 237 -29.92 20.49 -0.60
C LEU A 237 -30.26 19.00 -0.68
N LEU A 238 -29.59 18.15 0.09
CA LEU A 238 -29.87 16.72 0.14
C LEU A 238 -31.29 16.45 0.65
N ALA A 239 -31.75 17.18 1.68
CA ALA A 239 -33.11 17.07 2.21
C ALA A 239 -34.17 17.42 1.15
N GLU A 240 -34.01 18.54 0.45
CA GLU A 240 -34.89 18.96 -0.64
C GLU A 240 -34.92 17.90 -1.76
N ARG A 241 -33.74 17.42 -2.17
CA ARG A 241 -33.63 16.46 -3.27
C ARG A 241 -34.17 15.08 -2.91
N LEU A 242 -34.04 14.64 -1.66
CA LEU A 242 -34.65 13.40 -1.17
C LEU A 242 -36.18 13.48 -1.23
N LYS A 243 -36.78 14.60 -0.82
CA LYS A 243 -38.23 14.82 -0.95
C LYS A 243 -38.69 14.77 -2.41
N LEU A 244 -37.98 15.47 -3.30
CA LEU A 244 -38.31 15.50 -4.73
C LEU A 244 -38.12 14.15 -5.44
N ARG A 245 -37.23 13.28 -4.93
CA ARG A 245 -36.92 11.98 -5.53
C ARG A 245 -37.57 10.80 -4.80
N PHE A 246 -38.41 11.05 -3.81
CA PHE A 246 -39.01 10.00 -2.99
C PHE A 246 -39.73 8.94 -3.83
N ASP A 247 -40.61 9.34 -4.74
CA ASP A 247 -41.32 8.41 -5.64
C ASP A 247 -40.37 7.63 -6.56
N ASN A 248 -39.26 8.26 -6.99
CA ASN A 248 -38.24 7.56 -7.77
C ASN A 248 -37.51 6.50 -6.94
N GLU A 249 -37.18 6.79 -5.68
CA GLU A 249 -36.55 5.82 -4.76
C GLU A 249 -37.50 4.65 -4.45
N LEU A 250 -38.80 4.94 -4.24
CA LEU A 250 -39.84 3.92 -4.07
C LEU A 250 -39.99 3.02 -5.30
N ALA A 251 -39.93 3.60 -6.50
CA ALA A 251 -40.00 2.84 -7.73
C ALA A 251 -38.74 2.00 -7.97
N ALA A 252 -37.56 2.55 -7.65
CA ALA A 252 -36.28 1.88 -7.84
C ALA A 252 -36.02 0.78 -6.79
N GLY A 253 -36.59 0.90 -5.60
CA GLY A 253 -36.36 -0.04 -4.48
C GLY A 253 -35.02 0.17 -3.78
N TYR A 254 -34.36 1.31 -4.00
CA TYR A 254 -33.09 1.67 -3.37
C TYR A 254 -32.83 3.19 -3.41
N SER A 255 -31.94 3.65 -2.54
CA SER A 255 -31.58 5.07 -2.41
C SER A 255 -30.78 5.57 -3.62
N LEU A 256 -31.17 6.73 -4.14
CA LEU A 256 -30.62 7.32 -5.36
C LEU A 256 -29.70 8.52 -5.11
N LEU A 257 -29.71 9.08 -3.89
CA LEU A 257 -29.01 10.31 -3.53
C LEU A 257 -28.15 10.16 -2.28
N GLY A 258 -27.03 10.87 -2.24
CA GLY A 258 -26.11 10.96 -1.10
C GLY A 258 -24.69 10.53 -1.46
N PRO A 259 -23.73 10.64 -0.52
CA PRO A 259 -22.30 10.44 -0.80
C PRO A 259 -21.91 9.02 -1.23
N HIS A 260 -22.78 8.01 -1.08
CA HIS A 260 -22.56 6.69 -1.68
C HIS A 260 -22.65 6.69 -3.21
N ARG A 261 -23.16 7.77 -3.82
CA ARG A 261 -23.25 7.98 -5.27
C ARG A 261 -22.24 8.99 -5.81
N ASP A 262 -21.46 9.62 -4.92
CA ASP A 262 -20.44 10.59 -5.29
C ASP A 262 -19.20 9.88 -5.88
N ASP A 263 -18.32 10.66 -6.51
CA ASP A 263 -17.12 10.14 -7.18
C ASP A 263 -15.90 11.05 -6.96
N LEU A 264 -14.71 10.51 -7.23
CA LEU A 264 -13.46 11.27 -7.35
C LEU A 264 -13.09 11.30 -8.83
N GLU A 265 -12.96 12.47 -9.43
CA GLU A 265 -12.39 12.60 -10.76
C GLU A 265 -10.89 12.82 -10.65
N ILE A 266 -10.11 12.07 -11.41
CA ILE A 266 -8.65 12.20 -11.48
C ILE A 266 -8.34 12.67 -12.91
N HIS A 267 -7.67 13.81 -13.02
CA HIS A 267 -7.36 14.46 -14.29
C HIS A 267 -5.85 14.52 -14.50
N CYS A 268 -5.45 14.41 -15.77
CA CYS A 268 -4.08 14.49 -16.27
C CYS A 268 -4.10 15.50 -17.42
N ASP A 269 -3.42 16.64 -17.28
CA ASP A 269 -3.49 17.77 -18.22
C ASP A 269 -4.94 18.15 -18.61
N GLY A 270 -5.82 18.20 -17.60
CA GLY A 270 -7.23 18.56 -17.77
C GLY A 270 -8.13 17.47 -18.38
N HIS A 271 -7.60 16.27 -18.64
CA HIS A 271 -8.37 15.15 -19.18
C HIS A 271 -8.56 14.04 -18.15
N GLU A 272 -9.75 13.44 -18.12
CA GLU A 272 -10.06 12.34 -17.20
C GLU A 272 -9.18 11.11 -17.48
N ILE A 273 -8.33 10.75 -16.52
CA ILE A 273 -7.26 9.75 -16.73
C ILE A 273 -7.80 8.33 -16.94
N SER A 274 -8.98 8.04 -16.38
CA SER A 274 -9.65 6.74 -16.52
C SER A 274 -9.98 6.42 -17.97
N LYS A 275 -10.27 7.46 -18.78
CA LYS A 275 -10.72 7.34 -20.17
C LYS A 275 -9.61 7.55 -21.18
N PHE A 276 -8.70 8.49 -20.91
CA PHE A 276 -7.73 8.97 -21.91
C PHE A 276 -6.27 8.70 -21.53
N GLY A 277 -5.99 8.33 -20.28
CA GLY A 277 -4.63 8.08 -19.82
C GLY A 277 -4.05 6.76 -20.35
N SER A 278 -2.81 6.81 -20.84
CA SER A 278 -2.02 5.60 -21.11
C SER A 278 -1.76 4.81 -19.83
N SER A 279 -1.41 3.53 -19.97
CA SER A 279 -1.05 2.69 -18.82
C SER A 279 0.12 3.26 -17.99
N GLY A 280 1.08 3.94 -18.64
CA GLY A 280 2.19 4.62 -17.94
C GLY A 280 1.73 5.86 -17.17
N GLN A 281 0.84 6.68 -17.74
CA GLN A 281 0.25 7.82 -17.05
C GLN A 281 -0.59 7.37 -15.86
N GLN A 282 -1.42 6.34 -16.02
CA GLN A 282 -2.26 5.81 -14.94
C GLN A 282 -1.44 5.34 -13.74
N ARG A 283 -0.35 4.60 -13.96
CA ARG A 283 0.56 4.18 -12.88
C ARG A 283 1.22 5.38 -12.19
N SER A 284 1.65 6.37 -12.97
CA SER A 284 2.29 7.58 -12.44
C SER A 284 1.30 8.36 -11.57
N ALA A 285 0.05 8.50 -12.02
CA ALA A 285 -1.00 9.15 -11.26
C ALA A 285 -1.31 8.41 -9.96
N LEU A 286 -1.44 7.07 -9.98
CA LEU A 286 -1.63 6.30 -8.75
C LEU A 286 -0.48 6.54 -7.76
N LEU A 287 0.77 6.47 -8.24
CA LEU A 287 1.94 6.69 -7.39
C LEU A 287 1.97 8.11 -6.82
N ILE A 288 1.65 9.14 -7.62
CA ILE A 288 1.56 10.53 -7.15
C ILE A 288 0.46 10.67 -6.10
N LEU A 289 -0.70 10.01 -6.29
CA LEU A 289 -1.79 10.00 -5.33
C LEU A 289 -1.40 9.33 -4.02
N ASP A 290 -0.70 8.20 -4.06
CA ASP A 290 -0.21 7.52 -2.86
C ASP A 290 0.80 8.38 -2.09
N LEU A 291 1.73 9.04 -2.80
CA LEU A 291 2.70 9.96 -2.20
C LEU A 291 2.01 11.20 -1.60
N ALA A 292 0.95 11.69 -2.23
CA ALA A 292 0.13 12.77 -1.68
C ALA A 292 -0.61 12.31 -0.42
N GLN A 293 -1.22 11.12 -0.39
CA GLN A 293 -1.83 10.54 0.82
C GLN A 293 -0.81 10.44 1.97
N MET A 294 0.40 9.98 1.67
CA MET A 294 1.48 9.91 2.66
C MET A 294 1.87 11.29 3.20
N SER A 295 1.91 12.30 2.34
CA SER A 295 2.27 13.66 2.74
C SER A 295 1.16 14.31 3.56
N VAL A 296 -0.11 14.12 3.21
CA VAL A 296 -1.26 14.54 4.04
C VAL A 296 -1.23 13.86 5.41
N TYR A 297 -0.91 12.55 5.47
CA TYR A 297 -0.74 11.84 6.74
C TYR A 297 0.40 12.44 7.57
N HIS A 298 1.54 12.74 6.94
CA HIS A 298 2.70 13.31 7.62
C HIS A 298 2.41 14.69 8.22
N HIS A 299 1.70 15.57 7.52
CA HIS A 299 1.31 16.87 8.07
C HIS A 299 0.45 16.76 9.34
N ASN A 300 -0.30 15.68 9.48
CA ASN A 300 -1.19 15.47 10.63
C ASN A 300 -0.50 14.81 11.83
N PHE A 301 0.51 13.97 11.61
CA PHE A 301 1.14 13.15 12.66
C PHE A 301 2.66 13.32 12.82
N GLU A 302 3.30 14.12 11.96
CA GLU A 302 4.76 14.28 11.89
C GLU A 302 5.52 12.95 11.68
N GLU A 303 4.86 11.95 11.12
CA GLU A 303 5.44 10.66 10.77
C GLU A 303 4.79 10.09 9.51
N TYR A 304 5.43 9.12 8.86
CA TYR A 304 4.89 8.48 7.66
C TYR A 304 4.25 7.11 7.96
N PRO A 305 3.21 6.72 7.19
CA PRO A 305 2.74 5.35 7.18
C PRO A 305 3.77 4.45 6.47
N ILE A 306 3.66 3.13 6.67
CA ILE A 306 4.48 2.17 5.91
C ILE A 306 4.10 2.24 4.43
N PHE A 307 5.09 2.27 3.54
CA PHE A 307 4.84 2.23 2.10
C PHE A 307 5.19 0.86 1.52
N LEU A 308 4.21 0.22 0.90
CA LEU A 308 4.34 -1.11 0.30
C LEU A 308 4.32 -0.98 -1.22
N ILE A 309 5.31 -1.57 -1.89
CA ILE A 309 5.39 -1.54 -3.37
C ILE A 309 5.48 -2.98 -3.88
N ASP A 310 4.40 -3.48 -4.46
CA ASP A 310 4.35 -4.86 -4.99
C ASP A 310 4.85 -4.91 -6.44
N ASP A 311 5.70 -5.88 -6.74
CA ASP A 311 6.38 -6.11 -8.01
C ASP A 311 6.96 -4.82 -8.61
N LEU A 312 7.86 -4.18 -7.85
CA LEU A 312 8.51 -2.89 -8.15
C LEU A 312 8.98 -2.77 -9.61
N ASP A 313 9.54 -3.85 -10.16
CA ASP A 313 10.14 -3.88 -11.50
C ASP A 313 9.16 -4.21 -12.64
N ALA A 314 7.94 -4.62 -12.30
CA ALA A 314 6.82 -4.72 -13.23
C ALA A 314 6.06 -3.39 -13.32
N GLU A 315 6.00 -2.64 -12.22
CA GLU A 315 5.23 -1.40 -12.16
C GLU A 315 6.02 -0.15 -12.53
N LEU A 316 7.35 -0.13 -12.32
CA LEU A 316 8.19 1.03 -12.56
C LEU A 316 9.44 0.69 -13.38
N ASP A 317 9.81 1.59 -14.29
CA ASP A 317 11.10 1.53 -14.96
C ASP A 317 12.25 1.92 -14.01
N ARG A 318 13.48 1.66 -14.43
CA ARG A 318 14.69 1.87 -13.61
C ARG A 318 14.83 3.32 -13.13
N THR A 319 14.59 4.29 -14.01
CA THR A 319 14.74 5.71 -13.68
C THR A 319 13.71 6.12 -12.62
N ARG A 320 12.47 5.68 -12.78
CA ARG A 320 11.39 5.94 -11.82
C ARG A 320 11.64 5.29 -10.46
N ILE A 321 12.16 4.06 -10.44
CA ILE A 321 12.56 3.39 -9.18
C ILE A 321 13.60 4.23 -8.44
N GLU A 322 14.62 4.72 -9.13
CA GLU A 322 15.69 5.52 -8.52
C GLU A 322 15.14 6.84 -7.95
N ILE A 323 14.33 7.56 -8.74
CA ILE A 323 13.66 8.79 -8.29
C ILE A 323 12.80 8.54 -7.06
N LEU A 324 11.93 7.52 -7.11
CA LEU A 324 11.01 7.20 -6.02
C LEU A 324 11.75 6.86 -4.72
N LEU A 325 12.70 5.93 -4.79
CA LEU A 325 13.42 5.49 -3.59
C LEU A 325 14.30 6.60 -3.01
N ASN A 326 14.83 7.50 -3.84
CA ASN A 326 15.58 8.66 -3.36
C ASN A 326 14.65 9.72 -2.73
N TYR A 327 13.46 9.93 -3.29
CA TYR A 327 12.44 10.83 -2.71
C TYR A 327 11.97 10.36 -1.33
N LEU A 328 11.73 9.05 -1.17
CA LEU A 328 11.31 8.47 0.10
C LEU A 328 12.41 8.52 1.17
N GLY A 329 13.66 8.29 0.77
CA GLY A 329 14.82 8.30 1.66
C GLY A 329 14.68 7.35 2.85
N ASP A 330 15.36 7.65 3.95
CA ASP A 330 15.31 6.85 5.18
C ASP A 330 14.17 7.28 6.14
N ASN A 331 13.41 8.32 5.79
CA ASN A 331 12.31 8.84 6.59
C ASN A 331 11.05 7.97 6.49
N VAL A 332 10.90 7.24 5.38
CA VAL A 332 9.79 6.34 5.13
C VAL A 332 10.27 4.89 5.18
N GLN A 333 9.67 4.11 6.07
CA GLN A 333 9.85 2.66 6.03
C GLN A 333 9.15 2.09 4.80
N THR A 334 9.94 1.66 3.84
CA THR A 334 9.45 1.20 2.52
C THR A 334 9.76 -0.27 2.35
N ILE A 335 8.77 -1.06 1.94
CA ILE A 335 8.88 -2.50 1.74
C ILE A 335 8.49 -2.80 0.30
N VAL A 336 9.48 -3.24 -0.48
CA VAL A 336 9.30 -3.51 -1.90
C VAL A 336 9.42 -5.00 -2.19
N SER A 337 8.63 -5.52 -3.11
CA SER A 337 8.83 -6.86 -3.67
C SER A 337 9.41 -6.78 -5.09
N THR A 338 10.27 -7.72 -5.46
CA THR A 338 10.82 -7.81 -6.83
C THR A 338 11.18 -9.24 -7.20
N SER A 339 11.03 -9.59 -8.48
CA SER A 339 11.51 -10.86 -9.02
C SER A 339 13.01 -10.86 -9.36
N LYS A 340 13.62 -9.67 -9.46
CA LYS A 340 14.98 -9.48 -9.99
C LYS A 340 16.01 -9.39 -8.86
N ARG A 341 16.88 -10.40 -8.77
CA ARG A 341 18.05 -10.41 -7.88
C ARG A 341 18.91 -9.16 -8.03
N SER A 342 19.12 -8.68 -9.26
CA SER A 342 19.93 -7.50 -9.56
C SER A 342 19.43 -6.20 -8.89
N ILE A 343 18.13 -6.09 -8.60
CA ILE A 343 17.57 -4.96 -7.85
C ILE A 343 17.91 -5.09 -6.35
N ALA A 344 17.83 -6.29 -5.80
CA ALA A 344 18.25 -6.56 -4.43
C ALA A 344 19.75 -6.32 -4.25
N ASP A 345 20.60 -6.81 -5.17
CA ASP A 345 22.04 -6.60 -5.15
C ASP A 345 22.40 -5.11 -5.15
N ARG A 346 21.76 -4.33 -6.05
CA ARG A 346 21.97 -2.89 -6.17
C ARG A 346 21.71 -2.14 -4.86
N TYR A 347 20.70 -2.56 -4.10
CA TYR A 347 20.30 -1.87 -2.88
C TYR A 347 20.78 -2.53 -1.60
N ARG A 348 21.53 -3.64 -1.68
CA ARG A 348 22.01 -4.43 -0.53
C ARG A 348 22.76 -3.62 0.53
N ARG A 349 23.47 -2.55 0.14
CA ARG A 349 24.20 -1.67 1.08
C ARG A 349 23.32 -0.66 1.81
N ARG A 350 22.14 -0.33 1.26
CA ARG A 350 21.23 0.71 1.80
C ARG A 350 19.88 0.16 2.25
N ALA A 351 19.66 -1.15 2.10
CA ALA A 351 18.39 -1.80 2.38
C ALA A 351 18.60 -3.14 3.06
N ARG A 352 17.63 -3.56 3.87
CA ARG A 352 17.55 -4.95 4.31
C ARG A 352 17.00 -5.79 3.16
N THR A 353 17.80 -6.74 2.67
CA THR A 353 17.40 -7.67 1.60
C THR A 353 16.91 -8.98 2.20
N LEU A 354 15.73 -9.44 1.81
CA LEU A 354 15.08 -10.65 2.30
C LEU A 354 14.81 -11.59 1.12
N PHE A 355 15.55 -12.69 1.04
CA PHE A 355 15.35 -13.70 -0.02
C PHE A 355 14.21 -14.64 0.36
N VAL A 356 13.21 -14.78 -0.50
CA VAL A 356 12.01 -15.57 -0.26
C VAL A 356 11.95 -16.78 -1.17
N GLN A 357 11.80 -17.96 -0.55
CA GLN A 357 11.58 -19.23 -1.22
C GLN A 357 10.51 -20.02 -0.47
N SER A 358 9.55 -20.57 -1.21
CA SER A 358 8.43 -21.39 -0.70
C SER A 358 7.68 -20.73 0.47
N GLY A 359 7.50 -19.40 0.41
CA GLY A 359 6.79 -18.63 1.43
C GLY A 359 7.56 -18.34 2.71
N GLN A 360 8.86 -18.66 2.77
CA GLN A 360 9.74 -18.38 3.89
C GLN A 360 10.86 -17.43 3.47
N VAL A 361 11.33 -16.58 4.39
CA VAL A 361 12.61 -15.92 4.22
C VAL A 361 13.71 -16.89 4.61
N VAL A 362 14.65 -17.11 3.69
CA VAL A 362 15.76 -18.06 3.86
C VAL A 362 17.08 -17.34 3.61
N GLU A 363 18.18 -17.95 4.08
CA GLU A 363 19.51 -17.47 3.72
C GLU A 363 19.76 -17.64 2.22
N ASP A 364 20.34 -16.61 1.62
CA ASP A 364 20.69 -16.62 0.22
C ASP A 364 22.09 -17.21 0.03
N LEU A 365 22.14 -18.51 -0.27
CA LEU A 365 23.37 -19.29 -0.34
C LEU A 365 24.35 -18.77 -1.39
N ASP A 366 23.87 -18.14 -2.47
CA ASP A 366 24.73 -17.55 -3.51
C ASP A 366 25.58 -16.40 -2.93
N ILE A 367 25.03 -15.63 -1.99
CA ILE A 367 25.75 -14.54 -1.30
C ILE A 367 26.73 -15.11 -0.28
N VAL A 368 26.34 -16.19 0.41
CA VAL A 368 27.21 -16.85 1.39
C VAL A 368 28.45 -17.39 0.68
N GLN A 369 28.29 -18.02 -0.49
CA GLN A 369 29.40 -18.50 -1.30
C GLN A 369 30.29 -17.36 -1.81
N GLU A 370 29.70 -16.28 -2.33
CA GLU A 370 30.47 -15.11 -2.80
C GLU A 370 31.28 -14.45 -1.67
N LYS A 371 30.74 -14.38 -0.45
CA LYS A 371 31.48 -13.91 0.74
C LYS A 371 32.60 -14.87 1.15
N VAL A 372 32.33 -16.19 1.13
CA VAL A 372 33.32 -17.22 1.48
C VAL A 372 34.50 -17.21 0.50
N GLU A 373 34.23 -17.09 -0.81
CA GLU A 373 35.26 -16.98 -1.85
C GLU A 373 36.09 -15.69 -1.71
N LEU A 374 35.46 -14.56 -1.37
CA LEU A 374 36.17 -13.30 -1.11
C LEU A 374 37.06 -13.37 0.15
N THR A 375 36.63 -14.05 1.22
CA THR A 375 37.47 -14.27 2.41
C THR A 375 38.60 -15.28 2.16
N ALA A 376 38.35 -16.35 1.39
CA ALA A 376 39.37 -17.34 1.04
C ALA A 376 40.44 -16.77 0.07
N GLY A 377 40.05 -15.83 -0.80
CA GLY A 377 40.97 -15.09 -1.66
C GLY A 377 41.86 -14.08 -0.90
N ALA A 378 41.37 -13.54 0.23
CA ALA A 378 42.14 -12.64 1.09
C ALA A 378 43.16 -13.39 1.98
N GLU A 379 42.82 -14.59 2.49
CA GLU A 379 43.76 -15.41 3.26
C GLU A 379 44.88 -16.01 2.40
N THR A 380 44.67 -16.18 1.10
CA THR A 380 45.69 -16.68 0.17
C THR A 380 46.66 -15.59 -0.34
N THR A 381 46.39 -14.31 -0.07
CA THR A 381 47.29 -13.19 -0.44
C THR A 381 48.24 -12.74 0.68
N GLU A 382 48.12 -13.26 1.91
CA GLU A 382 49.05 -12.98 3.01
C GLU A 382 50.19 -14.01 3.16
N LEU A 383 50.32 -14.98 2.25
CA LEU A 383 51.37 -16.02 2.28
C LEU A 383 52.23 -16.04 1.01
N THR A 384 52.78 -14.89 0.63
CA THR A 384 53.99 -14.85 -0.22
C THR A 384 54.93 -13.76 0.27
N ASP A 385 55.78 -14.14 1.23
CA ASP A 385 56.94 -13.38 1.69
C ASP A 385 58.15 -13.79 0.83
N PRO A 386 58.80 -12.88 0.06
CA PRO A 386 60.01 -13.22 -0.68
C PRO A 386 61.23 -12.80 0.14
N ALA A 387 61.71 -13.67 1.02
CA ALA A 387 63.01 -13.51 1.67
C ALA A 387 63.76 -14.85 1.79
N ASN A 388 65.07 -14.76 1.51
CA ASN A 388 66.16 -15.72 1.74
C ASN A 388 66.51 -16.78 0.66
N GLU A 389 67.43 -16.34 -0.22
CA GLU A 389 68.81 -16.85 -0.36
C GLU A 389 69.13 -18.36 -0.21
N GLY A 390 69.76 -18.91 -1.25
CA GLY A 390 71.12 -19.47 -1.11
C GLY A 390 71.34 -20.96 -1.43
N GLY A 391 72.09 -21.24 -2.51
CA GLY A 391 73.20 -22.21 -2.44
C GLY A 391 73.28 -23.34 -3.49
N ALA A 392 74.49 -23.44 -4.09
CA ALA A 392 75.14 -24.54 -4.85
C ALA A 392 74.78 -24.66 -6.36
N LEU A 393 75.64 -24.25 -7.31
CA LEU A 393 76.97 -24.77 -7.77
C LEU A 393 76.88 -25.98 -8.71
N ASP A 394 77.17 -25.76 -10.01
CA ASP A 394 78.21 -26.39 -10.85
C ASP A 394 78.03 -25.94 -12.31
N GLU A 395 79.00 -25.22 -12.91
CA GLU A 395 80.02 -25.71 -13.88
C GLU A 395 79.40 -26.31 -15.15
N ALA A 396 79.69 -25.92 -16.40
CA ALA A 396 80.83 -25.25 -17.01
C ALA A 396 80.47 -24.73 -18.43
N GLU A 397 81.26 -23.76 -18.93
CA GLU A 397 81.73 -23.54 -20.32
C GLU A 397 80.70 -23.56 -21.50
N ASN A 398 80.73 -22.71 -22.54
CA ASN A 398 81.80 -21.92 -23.14
C ASN A 398 81.18 -20.96 -24.19
N GLU A 399 81.91 -19.85 -24.48
CA GLU A 399 81.96 -19.11 -25.75
C GLU A 399 80.65 -18.47 -26.29
N SER A 400 80.60 -17.28 -26.89
CA SER A 400 81.57 -16.24 -27.24
C SER A 400 80.74 -15.10 -27.91
N GLY A 401 81.24 -13.86 -27.87
CA GLY A 401 80.90 -12.85 -28.89
C GLY A 401 80.15 -11.59 -28.43
N ASN A 402 80.93 -10.54 -28.14
CA ASN A 402 80.91 -9.21 -28.80
C ASN A 402 79.54 -8.56 -29.17
N ASP A 403 79.28 -7.27 -29.01
CA ASP A 403 80.11 -6.08 -28.80
C ASP A 403 79.16 -4.89 -28.50
N LYS A 404 79.64 -3.89 -27.74
CA LYS A 404 79.39 -2.42 -27.82
C LYS A 404 78.02 -1.91 -28.33
N HIS A 405 77.35 -0.93 -27.69
CA HIS A 405 77.88 0.39 -27.34
C HIS A 405 76.82 1.26 -26.64
N ARG A 406 77.30 2.01 -25.62
CA ARG A 406 77.05 3.45 -25.34
C ARG A 406 75.61 3.99 -25.14
N ALA A 407 75.36 4.36 -23.88
CA ALA A 407 74.58 5.53 -23.45
C ALA A 407 75.26 6.87 -23.88
N PRO A 408 74.83 8.07 -23.44
CA PRO A 408 73.60 8.47 -22.72
C PRO A 408 72.90 9.71 -23.33
N PHE A 409 71.66 9.98 -22.94
CA PHE A 409 71.20 11.23 -22.29
C PHE A 409 69.74 11.09 -21.87
#